data_AF-A0AAV4ZEE9-F1
#
_entry.id   AF-A0AAV4ZEE9-F1
#
_cell.length_a   1.000
_cell.length_b   1.000
_cell.length_c   1.000
_cell.angle_alpha   90.00
_cell.angle_beta   90.00
_cell.angle_gamma   90.00
#
_symmetry.space_group_name_H-M   'P 1'
#
loop_
_entity.id
_entity.type
_entity.pdbx_description
1 polymer ?
#
loop_
_entity_poly.entity_id
_entity_poly.type
_entity_poly.pdbx_seq_one_letter_code
_entity_poly.pdbx_strand_id
1 'polypeptide(L)'
;MAGSLMTSHSDSRKRRAEIAHRVASPKQDFFEKCTVMGCGRPTRRAAGTGLNGNFCTYHGQRKARFGSPVAPAIRATELSPYVKTALAWIRQHRADPILSLVLLSLRGLLDGAGPVDPVMNLKRRSAKYRAKVAFARLREAGVKPERLLAIHLGVAALVEDDADSHRICEFRIVQTAKAMHRLASGTHRRWDFPLPNGTIAPAEMHVYPKSSGRVLRVMGEAAEEICDLITSRERDTIRRLKREKHGPHPSQVPGWQPAWRRKLAAARGL
;
A
#
# COMPACT_ATOMS: atom_id res chain seq x y z
N MET A 1 0.21 3.89 -32.71
CA MET A 1 -1.19 3.40 -32.65
C MET A 1 -1.25 2.18 -31.75
N ALA A 2 -1.81 2.30 -30.53
CA ALA A 2 -1.92 1.17 -29.59
C ALA A 2 -3.39 0.94 -29.26
N GLY A 3 -3.97 -0.11 -29.86
CA GLY A 3 -5.35 -0.52 -29.65
C GLY A 3 -5.59 -0.90 -28.18
N SER A 4 -6.43 -0.11 -27.52
CA SER A 4 -6.95 -0.45 -26.19
C SER A 4 -7.94 -1.60 -26.36
N LEU A 5 -7.53 -2.83 -26.05
CA LEU A 5 -8.38 -4.03 -26.00
C LEU A 5 -9.61 -3.77 -25.09
N MET A 6 -10.72 -3.34 -25.70
CA MET A 6 -12.03 -3.35 -25.07
C MET A 6 -12.41 -4.81 -24.88
N THR A 7 -12.22 -5.32 -23.67
CA THR A 7 -12.73 -6.65 -23.30
C THR A 7 -14.25 -6.61 -23.45
N SER A 8 -14.77 -7.41 -24.39
CA SER A 8 -16.18 -7.40 -24.73
C SER A 8 -17.02 -7.85 -23.53
N HIS A 9 -18.29 -7.43 -23.47
CA HIS A 9 -19.20 -7.86 -22.39
C HIS A 9 -19.38 -9.39 -22.35
N SER A 10 -19.25 -10.07 -23.50
CA SER A 10 -19.29 -11.54 -23.59
C SER A 10 -18.05 -12.18 -22.96
N ASP A 11 -16.85 -11.63 -23.15
CA ASP A 11 -15.62 -12.13 -22.50
C ASP A 11 -15.67 -11.99 -20.98
N SER A 12 -16.26 -10.89 -20.49
CA SER A 12 -16.45 -10.67 -19.06
C SER A 12 -17.43 -11.67 -18.43
N ARG A 13 -18.48 -12.06 -19.14
CA ARG A 13 -19.43 -13.10 -18.69
C ARG A 13 -18.80 -14.48 -18.71
N LYS A 14 -18.12 -14.85 -19.80
CA LYS A 14 -17.39 -16.13 -19.93
C LYS A 14 -16.39 -16.30 -18.79
N ARG A 15 -15.59 -15.28 -18.51
CA ARG A 15 -14.62 -15.29 -17.41
C ARG A 15 -15.28 -15.43 -16.02
N ARG A 16 -16.44 -14.82 -15.80
CA ARG A 16 -17.18 -14.99 -14.53
C ARG A 16 -17.67 -16.43 -14.37
N ALA A 17 -18.24 -17.00 -15.43
CA ALA A 17 -18.69 -18.39 -15.43
C ALA A 17 -17.50 -19.35 -15.20
N GLU A 18 -16.37 -19.11 -15.85
CA GLU A 18 -15.14 -19.89 -15.63
C GLU A 18 -14.66 -19.82 -14.18
N ILE A 19 -14.63 -18.63 -13.58
CA ILE A 19 -14.25 -18.45 -12.17
C ILE A 19 -15.25 -19.17 -11.25
N ALA A 20 -16.56 -19.06 -11.50
CA ALA A 20 -17.58 -19.74 -10.70
C ALA A 20 -17.44 -21.26 -10.79
N HIS A 21 -17.26 -21.81 -11.99
CA HIS A 21 -17.00 -23.22 -12.22
C HIS A 21 -15.74 -23.66 -11.47
N ARG A 22 -14.65 -22.89 -11.57
CA ARG A 22 -13.43 -23.17 -10.83
C ARG A 22 -13.71 -23.19 -9.34
N VAL A 23 -14.38 -22.18 -8.78
CA VAL A 23 -14.72 -22.10 -7.34
C VAL A 23 -15.46 -23.35 -6.86
N ALA A 24 -16.41 -23.87 -7.65
CA ALA A 24 -17.18 -25.06 -7.34
C ALA A 24 -16.45 -26.39 -7.62
N SER A 25 -15.31 -26.37 -8.32
CA SER A 25 -14.65 -27.62 -8.74
C SER A 25 -14.10 -28.39 -7.53
N PRO A 26 -14.18 -29.74 -7.52
CA PRO A 26 -13.77 -30.58 -6.38
C PRO A 26 -12.24 -30.72 -6.21
N LYS A 27 -11.46 -29.82 -6.80
CA LYS A 27 -9.99 -29.86 -6.71
C LYS A 27 -9.57 -29.64 -5.26
N GLN A 28 -8.77 -30.55 -4.71
CA GLN A 28 -8.22 -30.47 -3.35
C GLN A 28 -6.96 -29.57 -3.29
N ASP A 29 -6.98 -28.43 -3.97
CA ASP A 29 -5.87 -27.47 -4.06
C ASP A 29 -5.88 -26.43 -2.92
N PHE A 30 -6.37 -26.82 -1.73
CA PHE A 30 -6.61 -25.91 -0.63
C PHE A 30 -6.52 -26.54 0.76
N PHE A 31 -6.28 -25.68 1.75
CA PHE A 31 -6.45 -26.02 3.15
C PHE A 31 -7.91 -25.86 3.55
N GLU A 32 -8.46 -26.82 4.29
CA GLU A 32 -9.82 -26.70 4.84
C GLU A 32 -9.96 -25.44 5.71
N LYS A 33 -8.93 -25.17 6.52
CA LYS A 33 -8.87 -24.04 7.46
C LYS A 33 -7.79 -23.04 7.04
N CYS A 34 -8.00 -21.79 7.41
CA CYS A 34 -7.07 -20.70 7.17
C CYS A 34 -5.71 -20.97 7.81
N THR A 35 -4.63 -20.77 7.05
CA THR A 35 -3.26 -21.03 7.49
C THR A 35 -2.71 -20.02 8.50
N VAL A 36 -3.48 -18.98 8.85
CA VAL A 36 -3.09 -18.04 9.91
C VAL A 36 -3.30 -18.72 11.26
N MET A 37 -2.22 -18.84 12.02
CA MET A 37 -2.21 -19.43 13.35
C MET A 37 -3.34 -18.85 14.23
N GLY A 38 -4.13 -19.74 14.84
CA GLY A 38 -5.24 -19.37 15.72
C GLY A 38 -6.52 -18.90 15.03
N CYS A 39 -6.61 -18.88 13.69
CA CYS A 39 -7.82 -18.41 13.00
C CYS A 39 -8.96 -19.43 12.98
N GLY A 40 -8.68 -20.69 12.63
CA GLY A 40 -9.66 -21.78 12.55
C GLY A 40 -10.76 -21.67 11.47
N ARG A 41 -10.99 -20.49 10.89
CA ARG A 41 -12.02 -20.24 9.87
C ARG A 41 -11.72 -20.98 8.56
N PRO A 42 -12.74 -21.40 7.79
CA PRO A 42 -12.52 -22.04 6.50
C PRO A 42 -11.83 -21.10 5.50
N THR A 43 -11.01 -21.65 4.62
CA THR A 43 -10.46 -20.88 3.49
C THR A 43 -11.57 -20.47 2.53
N ARG A 44 -11.35 -19.45 1.69
CA ARG A 44 -12.37 -19.05 0.70
C ARG A 44 -12.70 -20.18 -0.27
N ARG A 45 -11.70 -21.01 -0.56
CA ARG A 45 -11.84 -22.21 -1.37
C ARG A 45 -12.71 -23.25 -0.67
N ALA A 46 -12.38 -23.61 0.56
CA ALA A 46 -13.17 -24.54 1.37
C ALA A 46 -14.62 -24.06 1.58
N ALA A 47 -14.83 -22.75 1.73
CA ALA A 47 -16.15 -22.15 1.89
C ALA A 47 -16.92 -21.94 0.57
N GLY A 48 -16.37 -22.28 -0.60
CA GLY A 48 -17.02 -22.05 -1.89
C GLY A 48 -17.22 -20.57 -2.27
N THR A 49 -16.53 -19.64 -1.60
CA THR A 49 -16.68 -18.18 -1.80
C THR A 49 -15.53 -17.54 -2.59
N GLY A 50 -14.54 -18.32 -3.04
CA GLY A 50 -13.46 -17.85 -3.88
C GLY A 50 -12.34 -18.84 -4.13
N LEU A 51 -11.34 -18.43 -4.89
CA LEU A 51 -10.21 -19.27 -5.32
C LEU A 51 -9.03 -19.29 -4.33
N ASN A 52 -9.13 -18.64 -3.19
CA ASN A 52 -8.01 -18.57 -2.24
C ASN A 52 -7.98 -19.84 -1.37
N GLY A 53 -7.00 -20.70 -1.62
CA GLY A 53 -6.80 -21.96 -0.90
C GLY A 53 -6.09 -21.85 0.45
N ASN A 54 -5.55 -20.68 0.81
CA ASN A 54 -4.71 -20.52 2.01
C ASN A 54 -5.39 -19.67 3.10
N PHE A 55 -6.21 -18.70 2.69
CA PHE A 55 -6.76 -17.70 3.60
C PHE A 55 -8.29 -17.68 3.59
N CYS A 56 -8.87 -17.44 4.76
CA CYS A 56 -10.27 -17.05 4.88
C CYS A 56 -10.50 -15.65 4.27
N THR A 57 -11.76 -15.26 4.10
CA THR A 57 -12.12 -13.95 3.54
C THR A 57 -11.46 -12.79 4.28
N TYR A 58 -11.46 -12.84 5.61
CA TYR A 58 -10.85 -11.81 6.46
C TYR A 58 -9.34 -11.65 6.21
N HIS A 59 -8.57 -12.73 6.32
CA HIS A 59 -7.12 -12.69 6.14
C HIS A 59 -6.71 -12.42 4.68
N GLY A 60 -7.50 -12.88 3.71
CA GLY A 60 -7.32 -12.53 2.31
C GLY A 60 -7.51 -11.03 2.05
N GLN A 61 -8.56 -10.42 2.60
CA GLN A 61 -8.77 -8.97 2.51
C GLN A 61 -7.71 -8.17 3.26
N ARG A 62 -7.28 -8.67 4.43
CA ARG A 62 -6.20 -8.05 5.22
C ARG A 62 -4.89 -8.04 4.44
N LYS A 63 -4.49 -9.18 3.86
CA LYS A 63 -3.34 -9.27 2.93
C LYS A 63 -3.50 -8.35 1.72
N ALA A 64 -4.69 -8.24 1.15
CA ALA A 64 -4.94 -7.32 0.04
C ALA A 64 -4.77 -5.85 0.43
N ARG A 65 -5.09 -5.46 1.67
CA ARG A 65 -5.08 -4.07 2.17
C ARG A 65 -3.74 -3.63 2.78
N PHE A 66 -2.99 -4.58 3.35
CA PHE A 66 -1.77 -4.29 4.13
C PHE A 66 -0.53 -5.03 3.62
N GLY A 67 -0.65 -5.97 2.69
CA GLY A 67 0.48 -6.79 2.24
C GLY A 67 0.83 -7.94 3.18
N SER A 68 0.16 -8.02 4.34
CA SER A 68 0.32 -9.09 5.32
C SER A 68 -1.04 -9.60 5.79
N PRO A 69 -1.23 -10.92 5.96
CA PRO A 69 -2.46 -11.46 6.53
C PRO A 69 -2.56 -11.20 8.04
N VAL A 70 -1.47 -10.87 8.73
CA VAL A 70 -1.45 -10.74 10.20
C VAL A 70 -1.07 -9.35 10.67
N ALA A 71 -0.06 -8.72 10.05
CA ALA A 71 0.42 -7.41 10.49
C ALA A 71 -0.60 -6.30 10.21
N PRO A 72 -0.74 -5.33 11.13
CA PRO A 72 -1.56 -4.14 10.92
C PRO A 72 -0.90 -3.20 9.89
N ALA A 73 -1.60 -2.12 9.52
CA ALA A 73 -0.95 -1.04 8.79
C ALA A 73 0.02 -0.29 9.69
N ILE A 74 1.12 0.16 9.12
CA ILE A 74 2.02 1.12 9.74
C ILE A 74 1.26 2.43 9.98
N ARG A 75 1.31 2.95 11.20
CA ARG A 75 0.67 4.22 11.56
C ARG A 75 1.55 5.39 11.13
N ALA A 76 0.92 6.52 10.81
CA ALA A 76 1.63 7.74 10.43
C ALA A 76 2.53 8.26 11.58
N THR A 77 2.08 8.10 12.82
CA THR A 77 2.83 8.48 14.03
C THR A 77 4.10 7.65 14.22
N GLU A 78 4.05 6.36 13.88
CA GLU A 78 5.21 5.46 13.94
C GLU A 78 6.20 5.75 12.80
N LEU A 79 5.69 6.03 11.60
CA LEU A 79 6.51 6.26 10.42
C LEU A 79 7.15 7.66 10.38
N SER A 80 6.48 8.67 10.90
CA SER A 80 6.90 10.08 10.79
C SER A 80 8.35 10.35 11.26
N PRO A 81 8.82 9.83 12.41
CA PRO A 81 10.22 10.00 12.83
C PRO A 81 11.22 9.48 11.80
N TYR A 82 11.00 8.29 11.24
CA TYR A 82 11.90 7.70 10.23
C TYR A 82 11.91 8.51 8.95
N VAL A 83 10.76 8.99 8.49
CA VAL A 83 10.68 9.80 7.26
C VAL A 83 11.34 11.16 7.46
N LYS A 84 11.21 11.79 8.64
CA LYS A 84 11.90 13.04 8.97
C LYS A 84 13.41 12.85 8.98
N THR A 85 13.89 11.77 9.59
CA THR A 85 15.32 11.40 9.58
C THR A 85 15.82 11.13 8.17
N ALA A 86 15.10 10.33 7.37
CA ALA A 86 15.48 10.04 6.00
C ALA A 86 15.53 11.29 5.11
N LEU A 87 14.58 12.22 5.28
CA LEU A 87 14.62 13.51 4.57
C LEU A 87 15.84 14.35 4.96
N ALA A 88 16.22 14.38 6.25
CA ALA A 88 17.41 15.09 6.70
C ALA A 88 18.68 14.46 6.11
N TRP A 89 18.76 13.12 6.14
CA TRP A 89 19.87 12.37 5.55
C TRP A 89 20.00 12.62 4.04
N ILE A 90 18.91 12.54 3.27
CA ILE A 90 18.90 12.84 1.82
C ILE A 90 19.45 14.25 1.52
N ARG A 91 19.12 15.25 2.34
CA ARG A 91 19.61 16.62 2.15
C ARG A 91 21.12 16.75 2.38
N GLN A 92 21.66 16.01 3.33
CA GLN A 92 23.09 16.02 3.65
C GLN A 92 23.93 15.25 2.62
N HIS A 93 23.34 14.25 1.96
CA HIS A 93 24.05 13.35 1.05
C HIS A 93 23.81 13.68 -0.43
N ARG A 94 23.41 14.91 -0.76
CA ARG A 94 23.10 15.31 -2.15
C ARG A 94 24.22 15.10 -3.15
N ALA A 95 25.48 15.05 -2.70
CA ALA A 95 26.63 14.79 -3.55
C ALA A 95 26.79 13.30 -3.93
N ASP A 96 26.03 12.37 -3.33
CA ASP A 96 26.10 10.95 -3.67
C ASP A 96 25.51 10.69 -5.08
N PRO A 97 26.31 10.13 -6.01
CA PRO A 97 25.84 9.82 -7.36
C PRO A 97 24.69 8.82 -7.39
N ILE A 98 24.69 7.82 -6.49
CA ILE A 98 23.64 6.80 -6.44
C ILE A 98 22.33 7.44 -5.98
N LEU A 99 22.38 8.28 -4.95
CA LEU A 99 21.22 9.05 -4.51
C LEU A 99 20.66 9.92 -5.63
N SER A 100 21.53 10.62 -6.36
CA SER A 100 21.14 11.48 -7.48
C SER A 100 20.43 10.70 -8.59
N LEU A 101 20.96 9.52 -8.96
CA LEU A 101 20.33 8.63 -9.94
C LEU A 101 18.95 8.14 -9.47
N VAL A 102 18.81 7.73 -8.21
CA VAL A 102 17.53 7.29 -7.64
C VAL A 102 16.50 8.42 -7.66
N LEU A 103 16.91 9.64 -7.28
CA LEU A 103 16.02 10.80 -7.30
C LEU A 103 15.60 11.18 -8.73
N LEU A 104 16.51 11.06 -9.71
CA LEU A 104 16.22 11.28 -11.12
C LEU A 104 15.23 10.22 -11.65
N SER A 105 15.42 8.95 -11.30
CA SER A 105 14.51 7.85 -11.68
C SER A 105 13.11 8.03 -11.06
N LEU A 106 13.03 8.45 -9.79
CA LEU A 106 11.75 8.78 -9.15
C LEU A 106 11.07 10.01 -9.79
N ARG A 107 11.86 11.01 -10.21
CA ARG A 107 11.34 12.14 -11.00
C ARG A 107 10.77 11.62 -12.33
N GLY A 108 11.52 10.81 -13.06
CA GLY A 108 11.07 10.20 -14.32
C GLY A 108 9.80 9.37 -14.17
N LEU A 109 9.65 8.65 -13.05
CA LEU A 109 8.42 7.91 -12.73
C LEU A 109 7.19 8.84 -12.58
N LEU A 110 7.36 9.99 -11.92
CA LEU A 110 6.30 10.99 -11.74
C LEU A 110 5.95 11.68 -13.06
N ASP A 111 6.97 12.08 -13.82
CA ASP A 111 6.79 12.81 -15.07
C ASP A 111 6.18 11.90 -16.15
N GLY A 112 6.63 10.65 -16.22
CA GLY A 112 6.12 9.61 -17.12
C GLY A 112 4.75 9.03 -16.75
N ALA A 113 4.13 9.47 -15.65
CA ALA A 113 2.85 8.95 -15.18
C ALA A 113 1.64 9.30 -16.07
N GLY A 114 1.80 10.28 -16.98
CA GLY A 114 0.74 10.74 -17.88
C GLY A 114 -0.25 11.72 -17.21
N PRO A 115 -1.45 11.91 -17.79
CA PRO A 115 -2.46 12.84 -17.25
C PRO A 115 -3.12 12.31 -15.97
N VAL A 116 -3.65 13.23 -15.17
CA VAL A 116 -4.44 12.89 -13.98
C VAL A 116 -5.89 12.60 -14.38
N ASP A 117 -6.29 11.34 -14.20
CA ASP A 117 -7.69 10.94 -14.39
C ASP A 117 -8.51 11.07 -13.09
N PRO A 118 -9.76 11.59 -13.18
CA PRO A 118 -10.70 11.60 -12.06
C PRO A 118 -11.01 10.18 -11.54
N VAL A 119 -11.28 10.05 -10.23
CA VAL A 119 -11.51 8.72 -9.60
C VAL A 119 -12.66 7.96 -10.27
N MET A 120 -13.69 8.69 -10.71
CA MET A 120 -14.87 8.11 -11.37
C MET A 120 -14.50 7.31 -12.63
N ASN A 121 -13.48 7.76 -13.37
CA ASN A 121 -13.01 7.14 -14.61
C ASN A 121 -12.10 5.93 -14.37
N LEU A 122 -11.71 5.68 -13.11
CA LEU A 122 -10.83 4.57 -12.75
C LEU A 122 -11.58 3.25 -12.57
N LYS A 123 -12.91 3.28 -12.48
CA LYS A 123 -13.72 2.07 -12.36
C LYS A 123 -13.50 1.22 -13.61
N ARG A 124 -13.15 -0.06 -13.42
CA ARG A 124 -12.81 -1.06 -14.49
C ARG A 124 -11.46 -0.86 -15.19
N ARG A 125 -10.66 0.16 -14.84
CA ARG A 125 -9.29 0.28 -15.36
C ARG A 125 -8.35 -0.74 -14.70
N SER A 126 -7.29 -1.12 -15.43
CA SER A 126 -6.29 -2.07 -14.94
C SER A 126 -5.58 -1.55 -13.69
N ALA A 127 -4.97 -2.45 -12.90
CA ALA A 127 -4.21 -2.04 -11.72
C ALA A 127 -3.00 -1.16 -12.08
N LYS A 128 -2.34 -1.46 -13.21
CA LYS A 128 -1.21 -0.70 -13.74
C LYS A 128 -1.62 0.72 -14.13
N TYR A 129 -2.76 0.89 -14.81
CA TYR A 129 -3.28 2.21 -15.14
C TYR A 129 -3.63 3.03 -13.90
N ARG A 130 -4.31 2.42 -12.92
CA ARG A 130 -4.66 3.09 -11.67
C ARG A 130 -3.42 3.50 -10.85
N ALA A 131 -2.35 2.69 -10.89
CA ALA A 131 -1.07 3.04 -10.28
C ALA A 131 -0.40 4.24 -10.99
N LYS A 132 -0.41 4.27 -12.33
CA LYS A 132 0.05 5.44 -13.09
C LYS A 132 -0.70 6.71 -12.70
N VAL A 133 -2.03 6.66 -12.66
CA VAL A 133 -2.85 7.81 -12.22
C VAL A 133 -2.52 8.24 -10.79
N ALA A 134 -2.22 7.30 -9.89
CA ALA A 134 -1.79 7.65 -8.53
C ALA A 134 -0.46 8.42 -8.53
N PHE A 135 0.52 8.03 -9.35
CA PHE A 135 1.76 8.81 -9.51
C PHE A 135 1.52 10.17 -10.18
N ALA A 136 0.63 10.26 -11.17
CA ALA A 136 0.27 11.53 -11.78
C ALA A 136 -0.34 12.50 -10.75
N ARG A 137 -1.17 11.99 -9.83
CA ARG A 137 -1.72 12.80 -8.72
C ARG A 137 -0.66 13.26 -7.73
N LEU A 138 0.33 12.42 -7.45
CA LEU A 138 1.46 12.83 -6.60
C LEU A 138 2.24 13.97 -7.26
N ARG A 139 2.46 13.89 -8.58
CA ARG A 139 3.09 14.98 -9.36
C ARG A 139 2.26 16.26 -9.29
N GLU A 140 0.95 16.18 -9.57
CA GLU A 140 0.04 17.34 -9.52
C GLU A 140 -0.04 17.96 -8.12
N ALA A 141 0.01 17.14 -7.07
CA ALA A 141 0.11 17.61 -5.68
C ALA A 141 1.50 18.17 -5.29
N GLY A 142 2.44 18.26 -6.24
CA GLY A 142 3.78 18.81 -5.99
C GLY A 142 4.67 17.94 -5.11
N VAL A 143 4.39 16.63 -5.00
CA VAL A 143 5.19 15.72 -4.18
C VAL A 143 6.57 15.54 -4.82
N LYS A 144 7.62 15.89 -4.07
CA LYS A 144 9.00 15.81 -4.54
C LYS A 144 9.56 14.38 -4.49
N PRO A 145 10.48 13.98 -5.39
CA PRO A 145 11.14 12.67 -5.37
C PRO A 145 11.78 12.33 -4.03
N GLU A 146 12.39 13.30 -3.35
CA GLU A 146 13.01 13.13 -2.03
C GLU A 146 12.00 12.68 -0.98
N ARG A 147 10.74 13.14 -1.09
CA ARG A 147 9.67 12.72 -0.19
C ARG A 147 9.27 11.27 -0.41
N LEU A 148 9.27 10.81 -1.66
CA LEU A 148 8.98 9.41 -2.00
C LEU A 148 10.10 8.49 -1.51
N LEU A 149 11.35 8.85 -1.78
CA LEU A 149 12.51 8.09 -1.28
C LEU A 149 12.55 8.04 0.24
N ALA A 150 12.30 9.16 0.92
CA ALA A 150 12.26 9.19 2.38
C ALA A 150 11.16 8.31 2.97
N ILE A 151 10.01 8.19 2.30
CA ILE A 151 8.95 7.26 2.70
C ILE A 151 9.42 5.82 2.54
N HIS A 152 10.06 5.48 1.42
CA HIS A 152 10.58 4.13 1.18
C HIS A 152 11.63 3.73 2.22
N LEU A 153 12.66 4.56 2.41
CA LEU A 153 13.69 4.38 3.44
C LEU A 153 13.09 4.30 4.84
N GLY A 154 12.12 5.17 5.15
CA GLY A 154 11.49 5.22 6.45
C GLY A 154 10.66 3.98 6.76
N VAL A 155 9.92 3.44 5.78
CA VAL A 155 9.18 2.18 5.92
C VAL A 155 10.15 1.02 6.08
N ALA A 156 11.21 0.96 5.27
CA ALA A 156 12.21 -0.10 5.37
C ALA A 156 12.89 -0.12 6.75
N ALA A 157 13.32 1.04 7.24
CA ALA A 157 13.96 1.16 8.55
C ALA A 157 12.99 0.81 9.70
N LEU A 158 11.73 1.26 9.63
CA LEU A 158 10.72 0.93 10.63
C LEU A 158 10.40 -0.58 10.64
N VAL A 159 10.27 -1.22 9.48
CA VAL A 159 9.98 -2.66 9.40
C VAL A 159 11.07 -3.51 10.07
N GLU A 160 12.33 -3.05 10.03
CA GLU A 160 13.42 -3.73 10.73
C GLU A 160 13.49 -3.42 12.22
N ASP A 161 13.17 -2.18 12.61
CA ASP A 161 13.24 -1.72 14.01
C ASP A 161 12.03 -2.21 14.84
N ASP A 162 10.88 -2.46 14.20
CA ASP A 162 9.68 -2.99 14.85
C ASP A 162 9.73 -4.52 14.98
N ALA A 163 9.76 -5.02 16.22
CA ALA A 163 9.81 -6.45 16.52
C ALA A 163 8.49 -7.18 16.21
N ASP A 164 7.36 -6.47 16.17
CA ASP A 164 6.05 -7.04 15.80
C ASP A 164 5.76 -6.93 14.29
N SER A 165 6.68 -6.32 13.51
CA SER A 165 6.50 -6.12 12.08
C SER A 165 6.70 -7.41 11.28
N HIS A 166 5.93 -7.56 10.20
CA HIS A 166 6.09 -8.70 9.31
C HIS A 166 7.20 -8.42 8.28
N ARG A 167 8.32 -9.12 8.41
CA ARG A 167 9.52 -8.98 7.57
C ARG A 167 9.40 -9.68 6.21
N ILE A 168 8.30 -9.45 5.50
CA ILE A 168 8.11 -9.91 4.12
C ILE A 168 8.13 -8.73 3.17
N CYS A 169 8.73 -8.94 1.99
CA CYS A 169 8.84 -7.90 0.96
C CYS A 169 7.46 -7.32 0.58
N GLU A 170 6.43 -8.18 0.45
CA GLU A 170 5.06 -7.75 0.12
C GLU A 170 4.48 -6.76 1.15
N PHE A 171 4.82 -6.89 2.44
CA PHE A 171 4.36 -5.97 3.47
C PHE A 171 5.01 -4.60 3.27
N ARG A 172 6.34 -4.55 3.15
CA ARG A 172 7.10 -3.30 2.87
C ARG A 172 6.55 -2.59 1.63
N ILE A 173 6.46 -3.29 0.50
CA ILE A 173 5.94 -2.77 -0.78
C ILE A 173 4.56 -2.11 -0.59
N VAL A 174 3.62 -2.81 0.04
CA VAL A 174 2.25 -2.31 0.21
C VAL A 174 2.20 -1.14 1.19
N GLN A 175 2.99 -1.15 2.28
CA GLN A 175 3.01 -0.05 3.24
C GLN A 175 3.66 1.21 2.63
N THR A 176 4.74 1.07 1.88
CA THR A 176 5.36 2.15 1.10
C THR A 176 4.35 2.78 0.16
N ALA A 177 3.73 1.98 -0.71
CA ALA A 177 2.72 2.47 -1.66
C ALA A 177 1.57 3.19 -0.95
N LYS A 178 1.14 2.66 0.19
CA LYS A 178 0.06 3.25 0.98
C LYS A 178 0.45 4.58 1.61
N ALA A 179 1.66 4.69 2.14
CA ALA A 179 2.17 5.94 2.70
C ALA A 179 2.30 7.02 1.62
N MET A 180 2.81 6.65 0.44
CA MET A 180 2.86 7.55 -0.73
C MET A 180 1.45 7.95 -1.19
N HIS A 181 0.56 6.97 -1.42
CA HIS A 181 -0.78 7.22 -1.93
C HIS A 181 -1.58 8.17 -1.04
N ARG A 182 -1.42 8.11 0.30
CA ARG A 182 -2.07 9.03 1.25
C ARG A 182 -1.72 10.50 1.03
N LEU A 183 -0.58 10.82 0.40
CA LEU A 183 -0.19 12.21 0.12
C LEU A 183 -1.12 12.89 -0.89
N ALA A 184 -1.78 12.11 -1.78
CA ALA A 184 -2.62 12.65 -2.86
C ALA A 184 -3.86 11.78 -3.13
N SER A 185 -4.39 11.08 -2.10
CA SER A 185 -5.46 10.10 -2.29
C SER A 185 -6.87 10.67 -2.47
N GLY A 186 -7.06 11.99 -2.49
CA GLY A 186 -8.37 12.64 -2.56
C GLY A 186 -8.75 13.11 -3.96
N THR A 187 -10.05 13.18 -4.21
CA THR A 187 -10.62 14.05 -5.25
C THR A 187 -11.72 14.86 -4.59
N HIS A 188 -11.54 16.18 -4.64
CA HIS A 188 -12.49 17.19 -4.16
C HIS A 188 -13.00 17.93 -5.39
N ARG A 189 -14.30 17.86 -5.67
CA ARG A 189 -14.94 18.65 -6.70
C ARG A 189 -16.08 19.44 -6.08
N ARG A 190 -16.12 20.74 -6.38
CA ARG A 190 -17.22 21.64 -6.06
C ARG A 190 -17.77 22.18 -7.36
N TRP A 191 -19.08 22.19 -7.51
CA TRP A 191 -19.75 22.83 -8.64
C TRP A 191 -21.06 23.44 -8.16
N ASP A 192 -21.50 24.45 -8.90
CA ASP A 192 -22.73 25.15 -8.64
C ASP A 192 -23.90 24.37 -9.26
N PHE A 193 -24.91 24.08 -8.45
CA PHE A 193 -26.08 23.30 -8.85
C PHE A 193 -27.34 24.19 -8.82
N PRO A 194 -28.01 24.40 -9.96
CA PRO A 194 -29.25 25.16 -9.98
C PRO A 194 -30.37 24.37 -9.32
N LEU A 195 -31.05 24.99 -8.35
CA LEU A 195 -32.20 24.45 -7.66
C LEU A 195 -33.51 24.83 -8.39
N PRO A 196 -34.59 24.06 -8.20
CA PRO A 196 -35.90 24.35 -8.84
C PRO A 196 -36.50 25.72 -8.51
N ASN A 197 -36.06 26.35 -7.42
CA ASN A 197 -36.48 27.68 -6.98
C ASN A 197 -35.67 28.83 -7.62
N GLY A 198 -34.84 28.55 -8.62
CA GLY A 198 -34.01 29.55 -9.31
C GLY A 198 -32.74 29.97 -8.56
N THR A 199 -32.48 29.41 -7.37
CA THR A 199 -31.24 29.66 -6.62
C THR A 199 -30.14 28.68 -7.00
N ILE A 200 -28.89 29.08 -6.80
CA ILE A 200 -27.72 28.23 -7.03
C ILE A 200 -27.20 27.74 -5.68
N ALA A 201 -27.04 26.42 -5.52
CA ALA A 201 -26.45 25.82 -4.34
C ALA A 201 -25.11 25.15 -4.68
N PRO A 202 -24.07 25.31 -3.85
CA PRO A 202 -22.81 24.60 -4.04
C PRO A 202 -23.01 23.11 -3.74
N ALA A 203 -22.70 22.26 -4.71
CA ALA A 203 -22.63 20.81 -4.55
C ALA A 203 -21.17 20.36 -4.46
N GLU A 204 -20.87 19.49 -3.49
CA GLU A 204 -19.53 18.97 -3.25
C GLU A 204 -19.49 17.45 -3.37
N MET A 205 -18.41 16.93 -3.95
CA MET A 205 -18.15 15.50 -4.05
C MET A 205 -16.74 15.16 -3.56
N HIS A 206 -16.69 14.29 -2.56
CA HIS A 206 -15.47 13.68 -2.05
C HIS A 206 -15.39 12.22 -2.47
N VAL A 207 -14.46 11.88 -3.37
CA VAL A 207 -14.22 10.49 -3.76
C VAL A 207 -12.78 10.11 -3.49
N TYR A 208 -12.59 9.09 -2.64
CA TYR A 208 -11.29 8.52 -2.34
C TYR A 208 -11.17 7.13 -3.01
N PRO A 209 -10.11 6.86 -3.81
CA PRO A 209 -9.85 5.51 -4.28
C PRO A 209 -9.62 4.57 -3.09
N LYS A 210 -10.15 3.35 -3.19
CA LYS A 210 -9.87 2.32 -2.18
C LYS A 210 -8.36 2.02 -2.15
N SER A 211 -7.70 2.33 -1.04
CA SER A 211 -6.30 1.99 -0.76
C SER A 211 -6.14 0.49 -0.46
N SER A 212 -6.37 -0.37 -1.45
CA SER A 212 -6.26 -1.83 -1.34
C SER A 212 -6.04 -2.52 -2.69
N GLY A 213 -5.51 -3.73 -2.66
CA GLY A 213 -5.47 -4.64 -3.79
C GLY A 213 -4.22 -4.49 -4.67
N ARG A 214 -4.33 -4.92 -5.93
CA ARG A 214 -3.20 -5.01 -6.87
C ARG A 214 -2.58 -3.66 -7.23
N VAL A 215 -3.34 -2.56 -7.13
CA VAL A 215 -2.83 -1.20 -7.42
C VAL A 215 -1.67 -0.83 -6.49
N LEU A 216 -1.80 -1.08 -5.18
CA LEU A 216 -0.74 -0.80 -4.22
C LEU A 216 0.51 -1.66 -4.45
N ARG A 217 0.32 -2.90 -4.93
CA ARG A 217 1.46 -3.77 -5.28
C ARG A 217 2.22 -3.19 -6.46
N VAL A 218 1.53 -2.87 -7.55
CA VAL A 218 2.17 -2.27 -8.74
C VAL A 218 2.86 -0.94 -8.41
N MET A 219 2.21 -0.09 -7.61
CA MET A 219 2.79 1.19 -7.19
C MET A 219 4.01 0.98 -6.30
N GLY A 220 3.95 0.06 -5.33
CA GLY A 220 5.04 -0.22 -4.42
C GLY A 220 6.20 -0.93 -5.10
N GLU A 221 5.93 -1.87 -6.02
CA GLU A 221 6.93 -2.59 -6.83
C GLU A 221 7.73 -1.60 -7.68
N ALA A 222 7.06 -0.63 -8.34
CA ALA A 222 7.75 0.42 -9.10
C ALA A 222 8.65 1.31 -8.22
N ALA A 223 8.21 1.62 -6.99
CA ALA A 223 9.03 2.39 -6.05
C ALA A 223 10.20 1.55 -5.50
N GLU A 224 9.95 0.27 -5.19
CA GLU A 224 10.95 -0.69 -4.72
C GLU A 224 12.05 -0.85 -5.76
N GLU A 225 11.71 -1.11 -7.02
CA GLU A 225 12.67 -1.30 -8.11
C GLU A 225 13.64 -0.13 -8.25
N ILE A 226 13.17 1.11 -8.07
CA ILE A 226 14.01 2.31 -8.14
C ILE A 226 14.82 2.52 -6.85
N CYS A 227 14.25 2.24 -5.68
CA CYS A 227 14.85 2.59 -4.39
C CYS A 227 15.67 1.44 -3.75
N ASP A 228 15.55 0.20 -4.21
CA ASP A 228 16.07 -0.98 -3.52
C ASP A 228 17.57 -0.90 -3.24
N LEU A 229 18.35 -0.44 -4.22
CA LEU A 229 19.80 -0.31 -4.10
C LEU A 229 20.20 0.60 -2.92
N ILE A 230 19.66 1.82 -2.88
CA ILE A 230 19.99 2.79 -1.81
C ILE A 230 19.37 2.37 -0.48
N THR A 231 18.18 1.76 -0.50
CA THR A 231 17.52 1.30 0.71
C THR A 231 18.27 0.14 1.35
N SER A 232 18.72 -0.83 0.57
CA SER A 232 19.54 -1.94 1.06
C SER A 232 20.85 -1.44 1.67
N ARG A 233 21.46 -0.39 1.11
CA ARG A 233 22.69 0.21 1.62
C ARG A 233 22.49 1.04 2.90
N GLU A 234 21.41 1.82 2.98
CA GLU A 234 21.28 2.91 3.97
C GLU A 234 20.20 2.70 5.04
N ARG A 235 19.37 1.67 4.93
CA ARG A 235 18.29 1.39 5.89
C ARG A 235 18.79 1.36 7.34
N ASP A 236 19.93 0.71 7.59
CA ASP A 236 20.50 0.60 8.93
C ASP A 236 21.09 1.93 9.43
N THR A 237 21.66 2.75 8.53
CA THR A 237 22.05 4.14 8.81
C THR A 237 20.84 4.97 9.26
N ILE A 238 19.72 4.90 8.52
CA ILE A 238 18.48 5.62 8.88
C ILE A 238 17.94 5.16 10.22
N ARG A 239 17.97 3.84 10.51
CA ARG A 239 17.55 3.30 11.82
C ARG A 239 18.40 3.85 12.95
N ARG A 240 19.73 3.89 12.78
CA ARG A 240 20.67 4.46 13.76
C ARG A 240 20.40 5.95 14.00
N LEU A 241 20.37 6.76 12.93
CA LEU A 241 20.11 8.21 13.03
C LEU A 241 18.74 8.52 13.64
N LYS A 242 17.71 7.70 13.33
CA LYS A 242 16.39 7.84 13.96
C LYS A 242 16.49 7.57 15.46
N ARG A 243 17.22 6.53 15.87
CA ARG A 243 17.38 6.15 17.28
C ARG A 243 18.10 7.24 18.07
N GLU A 244 19.17 7.79 17.52
CA GLU A 244 19.92 8.90 18.14
C GLU A 244 19.04 10.13 18.35
N LYS A 245 18.22 10.49 17.36
CA LYS A 245 17.41 11.71 17.40
C LYS A 245 16.09 11.59 18.13
N HIS A 246 15.42 10.44 18.01
CA HIS A 246 14.04 10.24 18.47
C HIS A 246 13.90 9.13 19.52
N GLY A 247 15.00 8.51 19.92
CA GLY A 247 15.01 7.38 20.84
C GLY A 247 14.65 6.04 20.19
N PRO A 248 14.73 4.95 20.98
CA PRO A 248 14.44 3.60 20.52
C PRO A 248 12.98 3.47 20.04
N HIS A 249 12.72 2.49 19.15
CA HIS A 249 11.34 2.12 18.83
C HIS A 249 10.65 1.55 20.09
N PRO A 250 9.33 1.75 20.28
CA PRO A 250 8.61 1.20 21.44
C PRO A 250 8.71 -0.32 21.59
N SER A 251 9.04 -1.07 20.53
CA SER A 251 9.29 -2.51 20.62
C SER A 251 10.68 -2.89 21.11
N GLN A 252 11.56 -1.90 21.29
CA GLN A 252 12.96 -2.06 21.63
C GLN A 252 13.27 -1.56 23.05
N VAL A 253 12.25 -1.11 23.79
CA VAL A 253 12.42 -0.68 25.19
C VAL A 253 12.26 -1.87 26.15
N PRO A 254 12.96 -1.85 27.30
CA PRO A 254 12.77 -2.88 28.34
C PRO A 254 11.31 -3.01 28.76
N GLY A 255 10.87 -4.24 29.03
CA GLY A 255 9.50 -4.53 29.43
C GLY A 255 8.48 -4.57 28.29
N TRP A 256 8.89 -4.34 27.04
CA TRP A 256 8.00 -4.51 25.89
C TRP A 256 7.53 -5.96 25.74
N GLN A 257 6.26 -6.13 25.38
CA GLN A 257 5.65 -7.42 25.09
C GLN A 257 4.94 -7.39 23.74
N PRO A 258 5.08 -8.44 22.91
CA PRO A 258 4.45 -8.50 21.61
C PRO A 258 2.93 -8.49 21.74
N ALA A 259 2.24 -7.98 20.72
CA ALA A 259 0.79 -7.77 20.75
C ALA A 259 0.00 -9.06 21.05
N TRP A 260 0.47 -10.22 20.60
CA TRP A 260 -0.19 -11.50 20.87
C TRP A 260 -0.13 -11.87 22.35
N ARG A 261 1.00 -11.60 23.03
CA ARG A 261 1.17 -11.91 24.46
C ARG A 261 0.30 -10.98 25.32
N ARG A 262 0.23 -9.70 24.97
CA ARG A 262 -0.67 -8.73 25.63
C ARG A 262 -2.14 -9.13 25.51
N LYS A 263 -2.58 -9.58 24.34
CA LYS A 263 -3.94 -10.08 24.13
C LYS A 263 -4.22 -11.36 24.92
N LEU A 264 -3.23 -12.25 25.00
CA LEU A 264 -3.35 -13.48 25.76
C LEU A 264 -3.44 -13.19 27.27
N ALA A 265 -2.64 -12.27 27.80
CA ALA A 265 -2.72 -11.81 29.19
C ALA A 265 -4.10 -11.20 29.49
N ALA A 266 -4.55 -10.26 28.66
CA ALA A 266 -5.88 -9.65 28.78
C ALA A 266 -7.03 -10.68 28.72
N ALA A 267 -6.93 -11.69 27.84
CA ALA A 267 -7.92 -12.76 27.75
C ALA A 267 -7.90 -13.71 28.96
N ARG A 268 -6.78 -13.75 29.70
CA ARG A 268 -6.59 -14.56 30.91
C ARG A 268 -6.80 -13.78 32.21
N GLY A 269 -7.15 -12.49 32.14
CA GLY A 269 -7.34 -11.63 33.30
C GLY A 269 -6.05 -11.30 34.07
N LEU A 270 -4.90 -11.35 33.37
CA LEU A 270 -3.57 -11.02 33.89
C LEU A 270 -3.11 -9.64 33.41
#